data_AF-A0A927DHD1-F1
#
_entry.id   AF-A0A927DHD1-F1
#
_cell.length_a   1.000
_cell.length_b   1.000
_cell.length_c   1.000
_cell.angle_alpha   90.00
_cell.angle_beta   90.00
_cell.angle_gamma   90.00
#
_symmetry.space_group_name_H-M   'P 1'
#
loop_
_entity.id
_entity.type
_entity.pdbx_description
1 polymer ?
#
loop_
_entity_poly.entity_id
_entity_poly.type
_entity_poly.pdbx_seq_one_letter_code
_entity_poly.pdbx_strand_id
1 'polypeptide(L)' 'MYGQFENTFMMYLPRLCEHCLNPSCVATCPSGAIYKREEDGIVLIDRGQMPRLASVH' A
#
# COMPACT_ATOMS: atom_id res chain seq x y z
N MET A 1 18.69 20.90 -10.67
CA MET A 1 18.43 21.62 -11.94
C MET A 1 17.09 21.16 -12.51
N TYR A 2 15.99 21.74 -12.04
CA TYR A 2 14.71 21.82 -12.77
C TYR A 2 14.47 23.33 -12.95
N GLY A 3 15.19 23.93 -13.90
CA GLY A 3 15.49 25.36 -13.93
C GLY A 3 14.95 26.09 -15.15
N GLN A 4 13.64 26.00 -15.39
CA GLN A 4 12.92 26.93 -16.28
C GLN A 4 11.65 27.39 -15.56
N PHE A 5 11.74 28.53 -14.86
CA PHE A 5 10.62 29.12 -14.10
C PHE A 5 9.36 29.30 -14.96
N GLU A 6 9.54 29.65 -16.23
CA GLU A 6 8.45 29.95 -17.18
C GLU A 6 7.58 28.74 -17.53
N ASN A 7 8.05 27.50 -17.31
CA ASN A 7 7.32 26.27 -17.63
C ASN A 7 7.00 25.42 -16.39
N THR A 8 6.78 26.06 -15.24
CA THR A 8 6.46 25.35 -14.00
C THR A 8 5.06 24.74 -14.09
N PHE A 9 4.96 23.42 -13.88
CA PHE A 9 3.70 22.68 -13.87
C PHE A 9 3.52 21.92 -12.54
N MET A 10 2.29 21.92 -12.03
CA MET A 10 1.85 21.15 -10.86
C MET A 10 0.45 20.59 -11.10
N MET A 11 0.21 19.37 -10.63
CA MET A 11 -1.12 18.76 -10.56
C MET A 11 -1.30 17.99 -9.26
N TYR A 12 -2.56 17.85 -8.84
CA TYR A 12 -2.94 16.97 -7.73
C TYR A 12 -3.31 15.59 -8.27
N LEU A 13 -2.79 14.54 -7.63
CA LEU A 13 -3.09 13.16 -7.98
C LEU A 13 -3.51 12.38 -6.72
N PRO A 14 -4.82 12.18 -6.47
CA PRO A 14 -5.26 11.34 -5.37
C PRO A 14 -4.91 9.87 -5.67
N ARG A 15 -4.38 9.16 -4.66
CA ARG A 15 -4.01 7.75 -4.74
C ARG A 15 -4.54 7.02 -3.50
N LEU A 16 -5.00 5.79 -3.69
CA LEU A 16 -5.53 4.92 -2.64
C LEU A 16 -4.85 3.54 -2.73
N CYS A 17 -5.27 2.62 -1.86
CA CYS A 17 -4.91 1.21 -2.03
C CYS A 17 -5.55 0.68 -3.32
N GLU A 18 -4.75 0.04 -4.17
CA GLU A 18 -5.21 -0.46 -5.47
C GLU A 18 -5.84 -1.86 -5.39
N HIS A 19 -5.80 -2.51 -4.22
CA HIS A 19 -6.31 -3.85 -4.01
C HIS A 19 -5.90 -4.85 -5.11
N CYS A 20 -4.59 -4.83 -5.44
CA CYS A 20 -3.99 -5.51 -6.57
C CYS A 20 -4.41 -7.00 -6.68
N LEU A 21 -4.39 -7.52 -7.90
CA LEU A 21 -4.56 -8.96 -8.15
C LEU A 21 -3.43 -9.77 -7.52
N ASN A 22 -2.19 -9.29 -7.65
CA ASN A 22 -1.00 -9.85 -7.02
C ASN A 22 -0.40 -8.85 -6.01
N PRO A 23 -0.94 -8.76 -4.79
CA PRO A 23 -0.54 -7.76 -3.81
C PRO A 23 0.84 -8.06 -3.20
N SER A 24 1.82 -7.24 -3.50
CA SER A 24 3.17 -7.33 -2.92
C SER A 24 3.19 -7.21 -1.40
N CYS A 25 2.24 -6.43 -0.83
CA CYS A 25 2.08 -6.32 0.61
C CYS A 25 1.66 -7.65 1.28
N VAL A 26 0.83 -8.46 0.63
CA VAL A 26 0.49 -9.81 1.11
C VAL A 26 1.73 -10.71 1.01
N ALA A 27 2.39 -10.71 -0.15
CA ALA A 27 3.55 -11.58 -0.40
C ALA A 27 4.72 -11.30 0.56
N THR A 28 4.91 -10.06 0.99
CA THR A 28 6.02 -9.69 1.88
C THR A 28 5.71 -9.84 3.36
N CYS A 29 4.45 -10.08 3.76
CA CYS A 29 4.06 -10.08 5.16
C CYS A 29 4.48 -11.41 5.84
N PRO A 30 5.48 -11.42 6.73
CA PRO A 30 5.98 -12.66 7.32
C PRO A 30 5.00 -13.26 8.34
N SER A 31 4.12 -12.45 8.93
CA SER A 31 3.13 -12.91 9.92
C SER A 31 1.84 -13.43 9.29
N GLY A 32 1.65 -13.26 7.98
CA GLY A 32 0.39 -13.60 7.31
C GLY A 32 -0.79 -12.69 7.66
N ALA A 33 -0.55 -11.55 8.33
CA ALA A 33 -1.61 -10.65 8.78
C ALA A 33 -2.31 -9.89 7.63
N ILE A 34 -1.74 -9.86 6.43
CA ILE A 34 -2.30 -9.20 5.26
C ILE A 34 -2.86 -10.27 4.32
N TYR A 35 -4.12 -10.12 3.90
CA TYR A 35 -4.78 -11.07 3.02
C TYR A 35 -5.72 -10.38 2.04
N LYS A 36 -5.97 -11.03 0.90
CA LYS A 36 -6.96 -10.60 -0.09
C LYS A 36 -8.23 -11.42 0.10
N ARG A 37 -9.33 -10.73 0.31
CA ARG A 37 -10.64 -11.33 0.53
C ARG A 37 -11.21 -11.85 -0.78
N GLU A 38 -11.78 -13.05 -0.78
CA GLU A 38 -12.16 -13.75 -2.02
C GLU A 38 -13.46 -13.21 -2.61
N GLU A 39 -14.42 -12.79 -1.78
CA GLU A 39 -15.74 -12.35 -2.24
C GLU A 39 -15.73 -11.03 -3.02
N ASP A 40 -14.75 -10.15 -2.78
CA ASP A 40 -14.70 -8.80 -3.38
C ASP A 40 -13.29 -8.30 -3.72
N GLY A 41 -12.26 -9.08 -3.45
CA GLY A 41 -10.88 -8.75 -3.80
C GLY A 41 -10.24 -7.65 -2.95
N ILE A 42 -10.89 -7.20 -1.87
CA ILE A 42 -10.33 -6.19 -0.97
C ILE A 42 -9.17 -6.78 -0.17
N VAL A 43 -8.07 -6.04 -0.13
CA VAL A 43 -6.88 -6.37 0.67
C VAL A 43 -7.04 -5.75 2.05
N LEU A 44 -6.98 -6.58 3.08
CA LEU A 44 -7.19 -6.21 4.48
C LEU A 44 -5.96 -6.56 5.32
N ILE A 45 -5.87 -5.91 6.48
CA ILE A 45 -4.83 -6.15 7.49
C ILE A 45 -5.52 -6.56 8.79
N ASP A 46 -5.26 -7.78 9.27
CA ASP A 46 -5.69 -8.26 10.58
C ASP A 46 -4.77 -7.73 11.67
N ARG A 47 -5.30 -6.85 12.51
CA ARG A 47 -4.57 -6.26 13.65
C ARG A 47 -4.26 -7.26 14.75
N GLY A 48 -5.03 -8.33 14.90
CA GLY A 48 -4.80 -9.37 15.91
C GLY A 48 -3.61 -10.27 15.56
N GLN A 49 -3.39 -10.50 14.26
CA GLN A 49 -2.27 -11.28 13.73
C GLN A 49 -1.04 -10.42 13.44
N MET A 50 -1.15 -9.10 13.54
CA MET A 50 -0.02 -8.19 13.45
C MET A 50 0.82 -8.35 14.73
N PRO A 51 2.11 -8.72 14.63
CA PRO A 51 2.98 -8.71 15.80
C PRO A 51 3.00 -7.28 16.34
N ARG A 52 2.76 -7.08 17.64
CA ARG A 52 2.86 -5.74 18.28
C ARG A 52 4.27 -5.12 18.15
N LEU A 53 5.24 -5.95 17.78
CA LEU A 53 6.64 -5.62 17.54
C LEU A 53 6.94 -5.30 16.06
N ALA A 54 6.00 -5.50 15.13
CA ALA A 54 6.18 -5.23 13.70
C ALA A 54 5.89 -3.76 13.32
N SER A 55 5.90 -2.86 14.30
CA SER A 55 6.09 -1.43 14.03
C SER A 55 7.54 -1.26 13.56
N VAL A 56 7.73 -1.50 12.26
CA VAL A 56 8.89 -1.24 11.40
C VAL A 56 10.09 -0.67 12.19
N HIS A 57 10.96 -1.56 12.64
CA HIS A 57 12.37 -1.25 12.88
C HIS A 57 13.16 -1.89 11.74
#